data_AF-A0A0M0F7I6-F1
#
_entry.id   AF-A0A0M0F7I6-F1
#
_cell.length_a   1.000
_cell.length_b   1.000
_cell.length_c   1.000
_cell.angle_alpha   90.00
_cell.angle_beta   90.00
_cell.angle_gamma   90.00
#
_symmetry.space_group_name_H-M   'P 1'
#
loop_
_entity.id
_entity.type
_entity.pdbx_description
1 polymer ?
#
loop_
_entity_poly.entity_id
_entity_poly.type
_entity_poly.pdbx_seq_one_letter_code
_entity_poly.pdbx_strand_id
1 'polypeptide(L)'
;MFVEIDSLLKVVVAGLVVGAGLPALFALGVRLAAGRAVPVEVGTPDGRFTSDGRTVRVERATRGRQVGALVCFAVVVVAIAAGIAFIASGGH
;
A
#
# COMPACT_ATOMS: atom_id res chain seq x y z
N MET A 1 11.42 10.05 35.54
CA MET A 1 12.26 9.32 34.55
C MET A 1 11.48 8.24 33.78
N PHE A 2 10.64 7.41 34.42
CA PHE A 2 9.84 6.39 33.70
C PHE A 2 8.72 6.96 32.79
N VAL A 3 8.08 8.08 33.19
CA VAL A 3 7.02 8.75 32.42
C VAL A 3 7.52 9.34 31.09
N GLU A 4 8.74 9.88 31.06
CA GLU A 4 9.36 10.39 29.83
C GLU A 4 9.51 9.29 28.78
N ILE A 5 9.97 8.10 29.21
CA ILE A 5 10.18 6.94 28.35
C ILE A 5 8.84 6.40 27.83
N ASP A 6 7.80 6.36 28.66
CA ASP A 6 6.45 5.94 28.25
C ASP A 6 5.86 6.90 27.18
N SER A 7 6.08 8.20 27.36
CA SER A 7 5.62 9.24 26.43
C SER A 7 6.41 9.21 25.12
N LEU A 8 7.74 9.05 25.20
CA LEU A 8 8.60 8.90 24.04
C LEU A 8 8.23 7.64 23.24
N LEU A 9 7.98 6.52 23.93
CA LEU A 9 7.57 5.26 23.31
C LEU A 9 6.22 5.40 22.60
N LYS A 10 5.24 6.09 23.19
CA LYS A 10 3.95 6.38 22.54
C LYS A 10 4.12 7.19 21.26
N VAL A 11 4.94 8.23 21.28
CA VAL A 11 5.18 9.06 20.09
C VAL A 11 5.94 8.29 19.03
N VAL A 12 6.93 7.49 19.41
CA VAL A 12 7.70 6.63 18.47
C VAL A 12 6.80 5.57 17.85
N VAL A 13 5.94 4.92 18.63
CA VAL A 13 4.97 3.95 18.11
C VAL A 13 3.96 4.63 17.20
N ALA A 14 3.42 5.79 17.59
CA ALA A 14 2.51 6.57 16.74
C ALA A 14 3.19 7.00 15.43
N GLY A 15 4.43 7.51 15.51
CA GLY A 15 5.22 7.90 14.35
C GLY A 15 5.61 6.73 13.46
N LEU A 16 5.88 5.55 14.02
CA LEU A 16 6.15 4.33 13.26
C LEU A 16 4.89 3.80 12.58
N VAL A 17 3.75 3.79 13.27
CA VAL A 17 2.47 3.36 12.69
C VAL A 17 2.02 4.31 11.58
N VAL A 18 2.12 5.62 11.79
CA VAL A 18 1.74 6.63 10.77
C VAL A 18 2.77 6.70 9.65
N GLY A 19 4.07 6.69 9.98
CA GLY A 19 5.16 6.84 9.04
C GLY A 19 5.50 5.59 8.23
N ALA A 20 5.44 4.39 8.84
CA ALA A 20 5.70 3.11 8.15
C ALA A 20 4.41 2.39 7.71
N GLY A 21 3.26 2.70 8.31
CA GLY A 21 1.97 2.15 7.88
C GLY A 21 1.54 2.66 6.51
N LEU A 22 1.74 3.95 6.21
CA LEU A 22 1.40 4.54 4.91
C LEU A 22 2.18 3.89 3.73
N PRO A 23 3.52 3.76 3.80
CA PRO A 23 4.31 3.08 2.78
C PRO A 23 3.98 1.59 2.67
N ALA A 24 3.69 0.91 3.79
CA ALA A 24 3.27 -0.49 3.78
C ALA A 24 1.91 -0.69 3.09
N LEU A 25 0.95 0.20 3.35
CA LEU A 25 -0.37 0.21 2.72
C LEU A 25 -0.29 0.53 1.22
N PHE A 26 0.58 1.48 0.83
CA PHE A 26 0.85 1.77 -0.59
C PHE A 26 1.50 0.58 -1.30
N ALA A 27 2.53 -0.03 -0.70
CA ALA A 27 3.18 -1.23 -1.23
C ALA A 27 2.20 -2.40 -1.34
N LEU A 28 1.29 -2.56 -0.38
CA LEU A 28 0.22 -3.55 -0.41
C LEU A 28 -0.76 -3.28 -1.56
N GLY A 29 -1.14 -2.02 -1.78
CA GLY A 29 -1.98 -1.60 -2.92
C GLY A 29 -1.34 -1.90 -4.28
N VAL A 30 -0.06 -1.54 -4.47
CA VAL A 30 0.72 -1.89 -5.68
C VAL A 30 0.81 -3.41 -5.85
N ARG A 31 1.04 -4.14 -4.75
CA ARG A 31 1.13 -5.60 -4.77
C ARG A 31 -0.19 -6.28 -5.15
N LEU A 32 -1.32 -5.71 -4.76
CA LEU A 32 -2.65 -6.19 -5.13
C LEU A 32 -3.02 -5.82 -6.57
N ALA A 33 -2.55 -4.68 -7.07
CA ALA A 33 -2.74 -4.22 -8.45
C ALA A 33 -1.83 -4.95 -9.46
N ALA A 34 -0.71 -5.51 -9.00
CA ALA A 34 0.16 -6.33 -9.83
C ALA A 34 -0.60 -7.56 -10.35
N GLY A 35 -0.79 -7.63 -11.66
CA GLY A 35 -1.31 -8.82 -12.34
C GLY A 35 -0.39 -10.01 -12.12
N ARG A 36 -0.95 -11.22 -12.02
CA ARG A 36 -0.12 -12.42 -11.92
C ARG A 36 0.34 -12.85 -13.31
N ALA A 37 1.61 -13.21 -13.42
CA ALA A 37 2.15 -13.86 -14.59
C ALA A 37 1.75 -15.34 -14.54
N VAL A 38 0.96 -15.79 -15.51
CA VAL A 38 0.57 -17.19 -15.68
C VAL A 38 1.34 -17.74 -16.88
N PRO A 39 2.01 -18.90 -16.76
CA PRO A 39 2.66 -19.54 -17.90
C PRO A 39 1.61 -19.98 -18.93
N VAL A 40 1.89 -19.72 -20.20
CA VAL A 40 1.02 -20.03 -21.35
C VAL A 40 1.85 -20.60 -22.48
N GLU A 41 1.25 -21.32 -23.40
CA GLU A 41 1.94 -21.88 -24.55
C GLU A 41 2.49 -20.80 -25.50
N VAL A 42 3.60 -21.14 -26.16
CA VAL A 42 4.29 -20.28 -27.12
C VAL A 42 3.38 -20.09 -28.33
N GLY A 43 3.08 -18.83 -28.66
CA GLY A 43 2.16 -18.47 -29.75
C GLY A 43 0.76 -18.04 -29.29
N THR A 44 0.48 -18.06 -27.98
CA THR A 44 -0.78 -17.50 -27.44
C THR A 44 -0.85 -15.99 -27.70
N PRO A 45 -1.99 -15.47 -28.22
CA PRO A 45 -2.23 -14.02 -28.32
C PRO A 45 -2.06 -13.34 -26.94
N ASP A 46 -1.38 -12.19 -26.90
CA ASP A 46 -1.03 -11.46 -25.67
C ASP A 46 0.01 -12.14 -24.73
N GLY A 47 0.68 -13.21 -25.18
CA GLY A 47 1.80 -13.81 -24.46
C GLY A 47 3.07 -12.96 -24.51
N ARG A 48 3.74 -12.76 -23.38
CA ARG A 48 5.06 -12.10 -23.30
C ARG A 48 6.15 -13.12 -23.00
N PHE A 49 7.29 -13.02 -23.69
CA PHE A 49 8.48 -13.81 -23.40
C PHE A 49 9.21 -13.25 -22.18
N THR A 50 9.50 -14.10 -21.20
CA THR A 50 10.39 -13.76 -20.08
C THR A 50 11.83 -14.14 -20.37
N SER A 51 12.77 -13.55 -19.64
CA SER A 51 14.21 -13.84 -19.74
C SER A 51 14.56 -15.30 -19.46
N ASP A 52 13.70 -16.04 -18.73
CA ASP A 52 13.86 -17.48 -18.47
C ASP A 52 13.39 -18.38 -19.63
N GLY A 53 13.05 -17.81 -20.79
CA GLY A 53 12.56 -18.58 -21.96
C GLY A 53 11.12 -19.09 -21.86
N ARG A 54 10.38 -18.70 -20.81
CA ARG A 54 8.95 -19.02 -20.66
C ARG A 54 8.08 -17.94 -21.31
N THR A 55 6.91 -18.33 -21.81
CA THR A 55 5.86 -17.40 -22.24
C THR A 55 4.85 -17.22 -21.12
N VAL A 56 4.63 -15.97 -20.69
CA VAL A 56 3.71 -15.62 -19.62
C VAL A 56 2.69 -14.58 -20.08
N ARG A 57 1.44 -14.75 -19.66
CA ARG A 57 0.39 -13.73 -19.82
C ARG A 57 0.17 -13.07 -18.48
N VAL A 58 0.13 -11.74 -18.48
CA VAL A 58 -0.19 -10.95 -17.30
C VAL A 58 -1.70 -10.86 -17.21
N GLU A 59 -2.30 -11.67 -16.36
CA GLU A 59 -3.73 -11.57 -16.10
C GLU A 59 -3.98 -10.35 -15.21
N ARG A 60 -4.83 -9.43 -15.69
CA ARG A 60 -5.09 -8.17 -14.98
C ARG A 60 -5.72 -8.48 -13.62
N ALA A 61 -5.23 -7.84 -12.56
CA ALA A 61 -5.78 -8.02 -11.22
C ALA A 61 -7.29 -7.75 -11.20
N THR A 62 -8.05 -8.65 -10.58
CA THR A 62 -9.51 -8.58 -10.45
C THR A 62 -9.97 -7.25 -9.84
N ARG A 63 -11.08 -6.68 -10.34
CA ARG A 63 -11.62 -5.36 -9.92
C ARG A 63 -11.72 -5.19 -8.39
N GLY A 64 -12.03 -6.27 -7.65
CA GLY A 64 -12.11 -6.24 -6.18
C GLY A 64 -10.79 -5.87 -5.48
N ARG A 65 -9.64 -6.25 -6.04
CA ARG A 65 -8.33 -5.87 -5.49
C ARG A 65 -8.01 -4.39 -5.71
N GLN A 66 -8.45 -3.81 -6.82
CA GLN A 66 -8.31 -2.37 -7.06
C GLN A 66 -9.13 -1.53 -6.10
N VAL A 67 -10.37 -1.96 -5.78
CA VAL A 67 -11.21 -1.28 -4.80
C VAL A 67 -10.55 -1.31 -3.41
N GLY A 68 -9.99 -2.46 -3.02
CA GLY A 68 -9.24 -2.56 -1.76
C GLY A 68 -8.04 -1.61 -1.69
N ALA A 69 -7.27 -1.49 -2.78
CA ALA A 69 -6.15 -0.55 -2.87
C ALA A 69 -6.62 0.92 -2.79
N LEU A 70 -7.73 1.27 -3.43
CA LEU A 70 -8.28 2.62 -3.40
C LEU A 70 -8.79 3.01 -2.00
N VAL A 71 -9.52 2.11 -1.34
CA VAL A 71 -10.00 2.33 0.04
C VAL A 71 -8.83 2.52 0.99
N CYS A 72 -7.81 1.68 0.86
CA CYS A 72 -6.57 1.77 1.63
C CYS A 72 -5.85 3.11 1.45
N PHE A 73 -5.75 3.60 0.21
CA PHE A 73 -5.19 4.91 -0.11
C PHE A 73 -6.05 6.06 0.41
N ALA A 74 -7.38 5.93 0.35
CA ALA A 74 -8.30 6.94 0.84
C ALA A 74 -8.20 7.11 2.37
N VAL A 75 -8.10 6.01 3.13
CA VAL A 75 -7.91 6.06 4.60
C VAL A 75 -6.67 6.86 4.98
N VAL A 76 -5.58 6.63 4.24
CA VAL A 76 -4.32 7.36 4.40
C VAL A 76 -4.50 8.87 4.17
N VAL A 77 -5.15 9.27 3.09
CA VAL A 77 -5.38 10.68 2.77
C VAL A 77 -6.25 11.34 3.83
N VAL A 78 -7.31 10.65 4.28
CA VAL A 78 -8.19 11.14 5.35
C VAL A 78 -7.43 11.34 6.66
N ALA A 79 -6.57 10.39 7.05
CA ALA A 79 -5.76 10.52 8.26
C ALA A 79 -4.81 11.73 8.20
N ILE A 80 -4.16 11.95 7.06
CA ILE A 80 -3.29 13.12 6.85
C ILE A 80 -4.10 14.41 6.92
N ALA A 81 -5.23 14.49 6.19
CA ALA A 81 -6.07 15.67 6.18
C ALA A 81 -6.63 16.00 7.57
N ALA A 82 -7.05 14.99 8.33
CA ALA A 82 -7.53 15.15 9.70
C ALA A 82 -6.42 15.64 10.64
N GLY A 83 -5.20 15.10 10.53
CA GLY A 83 -4.05 15.55 11.31
C GLY A 83 -3.69 17.01 11.01
N ILE A 84 -3.66 17.39 9.74
CA ILE A 84 -3.41 18.78 9.32
C ILE A 84 -4.52 19.70 9.84
N ALA A 85 -5.79 19.30 9.69
CA ALA A 85 -6.93 20.08 10.15
C ALA A 85 -6.90 20.28 11.67
N PHE A 86 -6.53 19.26 12.44
CA PHE A 86 -6.42 19.33 13.90
C PHE A 86 -5.31 20.30 14.35
N ILE A 87 -4.15 20.25 13.69
CA ILE A 87 -3.06 21.20 13.95
C ILE A 87 -3.50 22.62 13.57
N ALA A 88 -4.18 22.78 12.42
CA ALA A 88 -4.66 24.08 11.94
C ALA A 88 -5.78 24.66 12.82
N SER A 89 -6.63 23.83 13.42
CA SER A 89 -7.74 24.28 14.28
C SER A 89 -7.33 24.60 15.72
N GLY A 90 -6.03 24.58 16.04
CA GLY A 90 -5.51 25.04 17.32
C GLY A 90 -5.32 23.95 18.39
N GLY A 91 -5.39 22.66 18.03
CA GLY A 91 -4.96 21.54 18.88
C GLY A 91 -5.26 21.68 20.39
N HIS A 92 -6.52 21.50 20.78
CA HIS A 92 -6.95 21.43 22.17
C HIS A 92 -7.71 20.13 22.43
#